data_AF-A0A3S4J4W8-F1
#
_entry.id   AF-A0A3S4J4W8-F1
#
_cell.length_a   1.000
_cell.length_b   1.000
_cell.length_c   1.000
_cell.angle_alpha   90.00
_cell.angle_beta   90.00
_cell.angle_gamma   90.00
#
_symmetry.space_group_name_H-M   'P 1'
#
loop_
_entity.id
_entity.type
_entity.pdbx_description
1 polymer ?
#
loop_
_entity_poly.entity_id
_entity_poly.type
_entity_poly.pdbx_seq_one_letter_code
_entity_poly.pdbx_strand_id
1 'polypeptide(L)'
;MAVIDLSQLPAPQIVDVPDFETLLAERKAEFVALHPKDEQEAVIRTLELESEPVTKLLQENAYRELLLRQRINEAAQAVMVAYAMGGDLDQIAANYNVKRLTVTPADNNAVPPVAAVDGKR
;
A
#
# COMPACT_ATOMS: atom_id res chain seq x y z
N MET A 1 21.26 -2.10 -29.12
CA MET A 1 20.92 -2.66 -27.80
C MET A 1 19.44 -2.41 -27.59
N ALA A 2 18.62 -3.44 -27.39
CA ALA A 2 17.19 -3.24 -27.15
C ALA A 2 17.02 -2.60 -25.77
N VAL A 3 16.41 -1.41 -25.74
CA VAL A 3 16.04 -0.74 -24.49
C VAL A 3 14.88 -1.54 -23.91
N ILE A 4 15.09 -2.20 -22.77
CA ILE A 4 14.02 -2.87 -22.04
C ILE A 4 13.17 -1.77 -21.40
N ASP A 5 11.89 -1.74 -21.74
CA ASP A 5 10.92 -0.87 -21.09
C ASP A 5 10.54 -1.46 -19.72
N LEU A 6 11.23 -1.01 -18.68
CA LEU A 6 11.01 -1.44 -17.30
C LEU A 6 9.61 -1.09 -16.79
N SER A 7 8.90 -0.14 -17.42
CA SER A 7 7.55 0.26 -17.00
C SER A 7 6.47 -0.78 -17.34
N GLN A 8 6.79 -1.76 -18.20
CA GLN A 8 5.86 -2.85 -18.54
C GLN A 8 5.97 -4.06 -17.62
N LEU A 9 6.88 -4.05 -16.65
CA LEU A 9 6.95 -5.11 -15.66
C LEU A 9 5.73 -5.01 -14.72
N PRO A 10 5.13 -6.15 -14.30
CA PRO A 10 4.08 -6.13 -13.31
C PRO A 10 4.62 -5.64 -11.97
N ALA A 11 3.85 -4.79 -11.30
CA ALA A 11 4.24 -4.28 -10.00
C ALA A 11 4.50 -5.44 -9.02
N PRO A 12 5.62 -5.42 -8.29
CA PRO A 12 5.91 -6.49 -7.36
C PRO A 12 4.95 -6.42 -6.18
N GLN A 13 4.53 -7.60 -5.74
CA GLN A 13 3.83 -7.79 -4.48
C GLN A 13 4.85 -8.26 -3.46
N ILE A 14 5.31 -7.34 -2.60
CA ILE A 14 6.34 -7.63 -1.59
C ILE A 14 5.75 -8.38 -0.41
N VAL A 15 4.56 -7.97 0.02
CA VAL A 15 3.78 -8.67 1.04
C VAL A 15 2.49 -9.20 0.45
N ASP A 16 2.13 -10.42 0.85
CA ASP A 16 0.86 -11.01 0.44
C ASP A 16 -0.32 -10.25 1.07
N VAL A 17 -1.36 -9.98 0.28
CA VAL A 17 -2.54 -9.22 0.67
C VAL A 17 -3.75 -10.14 0.52
N PRO A 18 -4.05 -10.99 1.51
CA PRO A 18 -5.23 -11.83 1.46
C PRO A 18 -6.49 -10.97 1.47
N ASP A 19 -7.61 -11.55 1.06
CA ASP A 19 -8.90 -10.89 1.21
C ASP A 19 -9.29 -10.76 2.69
N PHE A 20 -10.24 -9.87 2.95
CA PHE A 20 -10.66 -9.53 4.30
C PHE A 20 -11.19 -10.74 5.08
N GLU A 21 -11.98 -11.62 4.44
CA GLU A 21 -12.61 -12.75 5.12
C GLU A 21 -11.58 -13.81 5.50
N THR A 22 -10.60 -14.05 4.62
CA THR A 22 -9.45 -14.92 4.93
C THR A 22 -8.70 -14.40 6.16
N LEU A 23 -8.36 -13.11 6.20
CA LEU A 23 -7.64 -12.52 7.33
C LEU A 23 -8.47 -12.50 8.62
N LEU A 24 -9.78 -12.26 8.52
CA LEU A 24 -10.67 -12.31 9.68
C LEU A 24 -10.78 -13.73 10.24
N ALA A 25 -10.87 -14.74 9.39
CA ALA A 25 -10.91 -16.14 9.80
C ALA A 25 -9.61 -16.56 10.53
N GLU A 26 -8.45 -16.17 9.99
CA GLU A 26 -7.15 -16.36 10.64
C GLU A 26 -7.13 -15.70 12.02
N ARG A 27 -7.56 -14.44 12.13
CA ARG A 27 -7.60 -13.70 13.40
C ARG A 27 -8.54 -14.30 14.42
N LYS A 28 -9.72 -14.78 14.00
CA LYS A 28 -10.64 -15.50 14.89
C LYS A 28 -10.01 -16.81 15.39
N ALA A 29 -9.35 -17.56 14.52
CA ALA A 29 -8.66 -18.79 14.91
C ALA A 29 -7.51 -18.53 15.89
N GLU A 30 -6.70 -17.50 15.65
CA GLU A 30 -5.64 -17.06 16.56
C GLU A 30 -6.21 -16.65 17.92
N PHE A 31 -7.29 -15.86 17.94
CA PHE A 31 -7.97 -15.46 19.17
C PHE A 31 -8.48 -16.68 19.95
N VAL A 32 -9.14 -17.64 19.29
CA VAL A 32 -9.62 -18.88 19.92
C VAL A 32 -8.46 -19.67 20.51
N ALA A 33 -7.31 -19.74 19.82
CA ALA A 33 -6.14 -20.48 20.29
C ALA A 33 -5.53 -19.93 21.59
N LEU A 34 -5.85 -18.68 21.96
CA LEU A 34 -5.43 -18.09 23.25
C LEU A 34 -6.21 -18.64 24.45
N HIS A 35 -7.35 -19.30 24.22
CA HIS A 35 -8.18 -19.87 25.27
C HIS A 35 -7.82 -21.33 25.60
N PRO A 36 -8.04 -21.78 26.86
CA PRO A 36 -7.99 -23.19 27.23
C PRO A 36 -8.85 -24.06 26.32
N LYS A 37 -8.39 -25.27 25.99
CA LYS A 37 -9.03 -26.15 24.99
C LYS A 37 -10.51 -26.45 25.28
N ASP A 38 -10.86 -26.54 26.56
CA ASP A 38 -12.22 -26.77 27.05
C ASP A 38 -13.15 -25.57 26.88
N GLU A 39 -12.60 -24.35 26.73
CA GLU A 39 -13.36 -23.13 26.49
C GLU A 39 -13.47 -22.76 24.98
N GLN A 40 -12.58 -23.31 24.14
CA GLN A 40 -12.47 -22.92 22.73
C GLN A 40 -13.78 -23.05 21.94
N GLU A 41 -14.55 -24.12 22.16
CA GLU A 41 -15.82 -24.33 21.45
C GLU A 41 -16.85 -23.24 21.79
N ALA A 42 -16.90 -22.83 23.06
CA ALA A 42 -17.79 -21.76 23.50
C ALA A 42 -17.36 -20.40 22.89
N VAL A 43 -16.06 -20.15 22.81
CA VAL A 43 -15.51 -18.92 22.19
C VAL A 43 -15.80 -18.88 20.70
N ILE A 44 -15.61 -19.99 19.97
CA ILE A 44 -15.93 -20.09 18.54
C ILE A 44 -17.39 -19.68 18.29
N ARG A 45 -18.33 -20.30 19.02
CA ARG A 45 -19.76 -19.97 18.90
C ARG A 45 -20.06 -18.51 19.23
N THR A 46 -19.34 -17.93 20.20
CA THR A 46 -19.51 -16.52 20.56
C THR A 46 -19.05 -15.60 19.43
N LEU A 47 -17.93 -15.91 18.77
CA LEU A 47 -17.38 -15.13 17.66
C LEU A 47 -18.16 -15.27 16.33
N GLU A 48 -19.10 -16.20 16.24
CA GLU A 48 -20.06 -16.28 15.13
C GLU A 48 -21.13 -15.17 15.22
N LEU A 49 -21.37 -14.63 16.41
CA LEU A 49 -22.33 -13.55 16.59
C LEU A 49 -21.74 -12.22 16.12
N GLU A 50 -22.39 -11.58 15.14
CA GLU A 50 -21.96 -10.25 14.69
C GLU A 50 -22.17 -9.16 15.73
N SER A 51 -23.13 -9.34 16.63
CA SER A 51 -23.39 -8.41 17.73
C SER A 51 -22.31 -8.44 18.80
N GLU A 52 -21.44 -9.46 18.80
CA GLU A 52 -20.39 -9.60 19.78
C GLU A 52 -19.32 -8.50 19.58
N PRO A 53 -19.03 -7.66 20.60
CA PRO A 53 -18.03 -6.60 20.47
C PRO A 53 -16.63 -7.09 20.07
N VAL A 54 -16.20 -8.27 20.53
CA VAL A 54 -14.91 -8.86 20.12
C VAL A 54 -14.92 -9.18 18.62
N THR A 55 -16.03 -9.68 18.06
CA THR A 55 -16.16 -9.89 16.61
C THR A 55 -15.95 -8.59 15.85
N LYS A 56 -16.54 -7.48 16.31
CA LYS A 56 -16.34 -6.15 15.70
C LYS A 56 -14.90 -5.65 15.84
N LEU A 57 -14.26 -5.90 16.98
CA LEU A 57 -12.86 -5.53 17.18
C LEU A 57 -11.92 -6.31 16.25
N LEU A 58 -12.15 -7.61 16.07
CA LEU A 58 -11.37 -8.44 15.13
C LEU A 58 -11.58 -8.00 13.68
N GLN A 59 -12.81 -7.59 13.31
CA GLN A 59 -13.09 -6.99 12.00
C GLN A 59 -12.34 -5.67 11.78
N GLU A 60 -12.34 -4.75 12.74
CA GLU A 60 -11.56 -3.51 12.66
C GLU A 60 -10.07 -3.79 12.51
N ASN A 61 -9.55 -4.76 13.27
CA ASN A 61 -8.16 -5.15 13.23
C ASN A 61 -7.76 -5.75 11.86
N ALA A 62 -8.56 -6.67 11.32
CA ALA A 62 -8.34 -7.25 10.00
C ALA A 62 -8.35 -6.17 8.91
N TYR A 63 -9.28 -5.20 8.99
CA TYR A 63 -9.34 -4.09 8.04
C TYR A 63 -8.08 -3.21 8.08
N ARG A 64 -7.60 -2.86 9.29
CA ARG A 64 -6.38 -2.09 9.43
C ARG A 64 -5.17 -2.79 8.87
N GLU A 65 -5.06 -4.10 9.10
CA GLU A 65 -3.94 -4.87 8.58
C GLU A 65 -3.98 -4.99 7.07
N LEU A 66 -5.15 -5.24 6.47
CA LEU A 66 -5.31 -5.23 5.02
C LEU A 66 -4.77 -3.93 4.41
N LEU A 67 -5.16 -2.78 4.97
CA LEU A 67 -4.70 -1.47 4.52
C LEU A 67 -3.19 -1.29 4.76
N LEU A 68 -2.66 -1.76 5.89
CA LEU A 68 -1.23 -1.69 6.18
C LEU A 68 -0.42 -2.49 5.16
N ARG A 69 -0.84 -3.71 4.83
CA ARG A 69 -0.17 -4.55 3.82
C ARG A 69 -0.21 -3.90 2.44
N GLN A 70 -1.33 -3.28 2.05
CA GLN A 70 -1.41 -2.49 0.81
C GLN A 70 -0.41 -1.32 0.83
N ARG A 71 -0.38 -0.53 1.92
CA ARG A 71 0.56 0.60 2.07
C ARG A 71 2.03 0.17 2.04
N ILE A 72 2.34 -1.02 2.54
CA ILE A 72 3.70 -1.58 2.44
C ILE A 72 4.07 -1.84 0.97
N ASN A 73 3.16 -2.44 0.19
CA ASN A 73 3.39 -2.66 -1.25
C ASN A 73 3.53 -1.34 -2.02
N GLU A 74 2.70 -0.34 -1.72
CA GLU A 74 2.81 1.02 -2.31
C GLU A 74 4.15 1.68 -1.96
N ALA A 75 4.57 1.62 -0.69
CA ALA A 75 5.86 2.15 -0.25
C ALA A 75 7.05 1.43 -0.92
N ALA A 76 6.94 0.13 -1.16
CA ALA A 76 7.95 -0.61 -1.90
C ALA A 76 8.01 -0.21 -3.38
N GLN A 77 6.87 0.06 -4.01
CA GLN A 77 6.84 0.57 -5.39
C GLN A 77 7.46 1.96 -5.50
N ALA A 78 7.24 2.83 -4.50
CA ALA A 78 7.81 4.18 -4.45
C ALA A 78 9.34 4.20 -4.48
N VAL A 79 10.02 3.14 -4.03
CA VAL A 79 11.49 3.04 -4.06
C VAL A 79 12.03 2.33 -5.31
N MET A 80 11.18 1.98 -6.27
CA MET A 80 11.58 1.28 -7.50
C MET A 80 11.49 2.20 -8.71
N VAL A 81 12.59 2.33 -9.48
CA VAL A 81 12.71 3.22 -10.65
C VAL A 81 11.56 3.06 -11.67
N ALA A 82 10.98 1.86 -11.77
CA ALA A 82 9.90 1.53 -12.70
C ALA A 82 8.51 2.02 -12.25
N TYR A 83 8.29 2.24 -10.95
CA TYR A 83 6.98 2.59 -10.37
C TYR A 83 6.97 3.91 -9.60
N ALA A 84 8.12 4.38 -9.15
CA ALA A 84 8.24 5.63 -8.41
C ALA A 84 7.73 6.82 -9.24
N MET A 85 6.97 7.71 -8.60
CA MET A 85 6.39 8.91 -9.20
C MET A 85 6.79 10.17 -8.44
N GLY A 86 6.74 11.32 -9.11
CA GLY A 86 6.95 12.62 -8.46
C GLY A 86 8.23 12.71 -7.64
N GLY A 87 8.10 13.10 -6.36
CA GLY A 87 9.22 13.33 -5.46
C GLY A 87 10.04 12.08 -5.12
N ASP A 88 9.40 10.90 -5.03
CA ASP A 88 10.12 9.64 -4.74
C ASP A 88 11.10 9.31 -5.86
N LEU A 89 10.66 9.53 -7.09
CA LEU A 89 11.49 9.37 -8.26
C LEU A 89 12.61 10.43 -8.33
N ASP A 90 12.32 11.67 -7.97
CA ASP A 90 13.34 12.72 -7.94
C ASP A 90 14.45 12.36 -6.94
N GLN A 91 14.09 11.76 -5.79
CA GLN A 91 15.06 11.21 -4.84
C GLN A 91 15.89 10.06 -5.43
N ILE A 92 15.25 9.13 -6.15
CA ILE A 92 15.97 8.05 -6.82
C ILE A 92 16.91 8.60 -7.90
N ALA A 93 16.49 9.58 -8.69
CA ALA A 93 17.29 10.22 -9.71
C ALA A 93 18.53 10.94 -9.12
N ALA A 94 18.36 11.57 -7.95
CA ALA A 94 19.45 12.23 -7.24
C ALA A 94 20.61 11.27 -6.88
N ASN A 95 20.32 10.00 -6.56
CA ASN A 95 21.34 8.98 -6.32
C ASN A 95 22.26 8.73 -7.54
N TYR A 96 21.79 9.05 -8.74
CA TYR A 96 22.54 8.95 -9.99
C TYR A 96 23.05 10.32 -10.48
N ASN A 97 23.00 11.36 -9.65
CA ASN A 97 23.30 12.75 -10.00
C ASN A 97 22.44 13.27 -11.18
N VAL A 98 21.23 12.74 -11.33
CA VAL A 98 20.27 13.17 -12.34
C VAL A 98 19.23 14.08 -11.67
N LYS A 99 18.84 15.15 -12.37
CA LYS A 99 17.78 16.06 -11.94
C LYS A 99 16.73 16.22 -13.03
N ARG A 100 15.48 16.42 -12.61
CA ARG A 100 14.39 16.78 -13.50
C ARG A 100 14.68 18.13 -14.17
N LEU A 101 14.44 18.20 -15.48
CA LEU A 101 14.59 19.43 -16.24
C LEU A 101 13.25 20.14 -16.36
N THR A 102 13.23 21.47 -16.24
CA THR A 102 12.07 22.27 -16.59
C THR A 102 11.95 22.37 -18.11
N VAL A 103 10.81 21.95 -18.66
CA VAL A 103 10.52 21.99 -20.11
C VAL A 103 10.02 23.38 -20.52
N THR A 104 9.11 23.94 -19.73
CA THR A 104 8.58 25.29 -19.91
C THR A 104 8.73 26.07 -18.61
N PRO A 105 9.49 27.19 -18.57
CA PRO A 105 9.60 28.01 -17.37
C PRO A 105 8.26 28.67 -17.05
N ALA A 106 8.06 29.06 -15.78
CA ALA A 106 6.87 29.81 -15.38
C ALA A 106 6.85 31.21 -16.03
N ASP A 107 5.66 31.66 -16.43
CA ASP A 107 5.42 33.04 -16.88
C ASP A 107 4.36 33.69 -15.99
N ASN A 108 4.82 34.51 -15.05
CA ASN A 108 3.96 35.25 -14.12
C ASN A 108 3.35 36.51 -14.74
N ASN A 109 3.80 36.92 -15.94
CA ASN A 109 3.30 38.09 -16.64
C ASN A 109 2.18 37.74 -17.65
N ALA A 110 2.00 36.45 -17.95
CA ALA A 110 0.87 35.97 -18.74
C ALA A 110 -0.47 36.21 -18.02
N VAL A 111 -1.54 36.43 -18.78
CA VAL A 111 -2.91 36.56 -18.25
C VAL A 111 -3.79 35.46 -18.88
N PRO A 112 -4.15 34.41 -18.13
CA PRO A 112 -3.76 34.11 -16.74
C PRO A 112 -2.30 33.63 -16.60
N PRO A 113 -1.69 33.74 -15.40
CA PRO A 113 -0.32 33.27 -15.15
C PRO A 113 -0.14 31.78 -15.48
N VAL A 114 1.01 31.43 -16.05
CA VAL A 114 1.35 30.06 -16.47
C VAL A 114 2.41 29.49 -15.54
N ALA A 115 2.11 28.35 -14.89
CA ALA A 115 3.07 27.64 -14.05
C ALA A 115 4.16 26.95 -14.88
N ALA A 116 5.33 26.70 -14.26
CA ALA A 116 6.38 25.93 -14.90
C ALA A 116 5.91 24.50 -15.18
N VAL A 117 6.31 23.96 -16.34
CA VAL A 117 6.06 22.58 -16.74
C VAL A 117 7.39 21.84 -16.69
N ASP A 118 7.51 20.91 -15.76
CA ASP A 118 8.71 20.07 -15.65
C ASP A 118 8.64 18.83 -16.53
N GLY A 119 9.82 18.29 -16.85
CA GLY A 119 10.01 17.07 -17.62
C GLY A 119 9.32 15.91 -16.91
N LYS A 120 8.48 15.18 -17.66
CA LYS A 120 7.64 14.14 -17.08
C LYS A 120 8.45 13.01 -16.44
N ARG A 121 7.87 12.52 -15.35
CA ARG A 121 7.64 11.12 -15.04
C ARG A 121 6.44 11.13 -14.11
#